data_AF-A0A1Z9H662-F1
#
_entry.id   AF-A0A1Z9H662-F1
#
_cell.length_a   1.000
_cell.length_b   1.000
_cell.length_c   1.000
_cell.angle_alpha   90.00
_cell.angle_beta   90.00
_cell.angle_gamma   90.00
#
_symmetry.space_group_name_H-M   'P 1'
#
loop_
_entity.id
_entity.type
_entity.pdbx_description
1 polymer ?
#
loop_
_entity_poly.entity_id
_entity_poly.type
_entity_poly.pdbx_seq_one_letter_code
_entity_poly.pdbx_strand_id
1 'polypeptide(L)' 'MFTTSDIGIAAYLQLRGFKLKECKRLDSGKFHFCFEDSQNECQSTALEFLDSDFCKFDNNVRNLKKILFS' A
#
# COMPACT_ATOMS: atom_id res chain seq x y z
N MET A 1 14.50 6.27 -0.24
CA MET A 1 13.25 6.32 0.59
C MET A 1 12.08 6.35 -0.36
N PHE A 2 11.06 5.53 -0.09
CA PHE A 2 9.86 5.45 -0.91
C PHE A 2 8.64 5.86 -0.09
N THR A 3 7.71 6.60 -0.68
CA THR A 3 6.48 7.02 0.00
C THR A 3 5.25 6.69 -0.83
N THR A 4 4.17 6.30 -0.15
CA THR A 4 2.87 6.07 -0.75
C THR A 4 1.74 6.51 0.18
N SER A 5 0.60 6.84 -0.39
CA SER A 5 -0.65 7.10 0.34
C SER A 5 -1.67 5.97 0.15
N ASP A 6 -1.35 4.97 -0.67
CA ASP A 6 -2.20 3.81 -0.91
C ASP A 6 -1.89 2.71 0.13
N ILE A 7 -2.92 2.33 0.90
CA ILE A 7 -2.81 1.34 1.97
C ILE A 7 -2.57 -0.07 1.43
N GLY A 8 -3.09 -0.41 0.24
CA GLY A 8 -2.91 -1.71 -0.39
C GLY A 8 -1.46 -1.91 -0.83
N ILE A 9 -0.88 -0.88 -1.48
CA ILE A 9 0.55 -0.87 -1.84
C ILE A 9 1.42 -0.93 -0.58
N ALA A 10 1.11 -0.14 0.45
CA ALA A 10 1.88 -0.15 1.69
C ALA A 10 1.87 -1.54 2.36
N ALA A 11 0.71 -2.19 2.44
CA ALA A 11 0.59 -3.54 2.97
C ALA A 11 1.37 -4.56 2.11
N TYR A 12 1.29 -4.45 0.78
CA TYR A 12 2.03 -5.33 -0.13
C TYR A 12 3.55 -5.20 0.04
N LEU A 13 4.07 -3.98 0.17
CA LEU A 13 5.49 -3.75 0.45
C LEU A 13 5.93 -4.34 1.79
N GLN A 14 5.09 -4.25 2.83
CA GLN A 14 5.39 -4.92 4.12
C GLN A 14 5.46 -6.44 3.97
N LEU A 15 4.54 -7.05 3.21
CA LEU A 15 4.55 -8.49 2.94
C LEU A 15 5.80 -8.95 2.15
N ARG A 16 6.38 -8.06 1.36
CA ARG A 16 7.65 -8.28 0.63
C ARG A 16 8.89 -8.01 1.48
N GLY A 17 8.73 -7.65 2.76
CA GLY A 17 9.82 -7.46 3.70
C GLY A 17 10.41 -6.04 3.73
N PHE A 18 9.81 -5.08 3.02
CA PHE A 18 10.26 -3.69 3.08
C PHE A 18 9.92 -3.06 4.44
N LYS A 19 10.90 -2.38 5.03
CA LYS A 19 10.77 -1.81 6.38
C LYS A 19 10.03 -0.47 6.33
N LEU A 20 8.85 -0.44 6.96
CA LEU A 20 8.09 0.79 7.18
C LEU A 20 8.78 1.66 8.24
N LYS A 21 9.17 2.88 7.86
CA LYS A 21 9.81 3.88 8.73
C LYS A 21 8.79 4.82 9.37
N GLU A 22 7.75 5.19 8.63
CA GLU A 22 6.71 6.10 9.13
C GLU A 22 5.33 5.68 8.65
N CYS A 23 4.34 5.73 9.54
CA CYS A 23 2.94 5.48 9.28
C CYS A 23 2.11 6.52 10.01
N LYS A 24 1.48 7.42 9.26
CA LYS A 24 0.65 8.48 9.85
C LYS A 24 -0.48 8.89 8.93
N ARG A 25 -1.44 9.61 9.50
CA ARG A 25 -2.45 10.35 8.75
C ARG A 25 -2.02 11.82 8.71
N LEU A 26 -1.97 12.41 7.52
CA LEU A 26 -1.65 13.82 7.34
C LEU A 26 -2.86 14.67 7.73
N ASP A 27 -2.63 15.96 7.99
CA ASP A 27 -3.70 16.93 8.29
C ASP A 27 -4.73 17.05 7.15
N SER A 28 -4.29 16.74 5.92
CA SER A 28 -5.17 16.62 4.75
C SER A 28 -6.13 15.42 4.79
N GLY A 29 -6.03 14.56 5.81
CA GLY A 29 -6.79 13.31 5.95
C GLY A 29 -6.23 12.13 5.16
N LYS A 30 -5.25 12.35 4.27
CA LYS A 30 -4.57 11.30 3.48
C LYS A 30 -3.67 10.44 4.35
N PHE A 31 -3.53 9.17 3.99
CA PHE A 31 -2.51 8.30 4.59
C PHE A 31 -1.12 8.67 4.07
N HIS A 32 -0.12 8.45 4.91
CA HIS A 32 1.28 8.61 4.58
C HIS A 32 2.08 7.43 5.13
N PHE A 33 2.64 6.66 4.22
CA PHE A 33 3.53 5.53 4.50
C PHE A 33 4.90 5.84 3.90
N CYS A 34 5.95 5.75 4.72
CA CYS A 34 7.33 5.93 4.29
C CYS A 34 8.13 4.67 4.56
N PHE A 35 8.82 4.16 3.54
CA PHE A 35 9.62 2.94 3.59
C PHE A 35 11.11 3.23 3.43
N GLU A 36 11.92 2.44 4.12
CA GLU A 36 13.34 2.32 3.85
C GLU A 36 13.54 1.66 2.50
N ASP A 37 14.15 2.39 1.57
CA ASP A 37 14.35 1.97 0.20
C ASP A 37 15.75 2.35 -0.23
N SER A 38 16.72 1.55 0.24
CA SER A 38 18.14 1.78 -0.02
C SER A 38 18.58 1.31 -1.40
N GLN A 39 17.85 0.35 -1.98
CA GLN A 39 18.12 -0.25 -3.29
C GLN A 39 17.20 0.27 -4.41
N ASN A 40 16.27 1.20 -4.09
CA ASN A 40 15.25 1.71 -5.02
C ASN A 40 14.35 0.61 -5.63
N GLU A 41 14.06 -0.44 -4.85
CA GLU A 41 13.25 -1.59 -5.25
C GLU A 41 11.78 -1.45 -4.85
N CYS A 42 11.45 -0.52 -3.95
CA CYS A 42 10.07 -0.32 -3.53
C CYS A 42 9.18 0.12 -4.70
N GLN A 43 9.71 0.93 -5.62
CA GLN A 43 8.93 1.41 -6.76
C GLN A 43 8.60 0.29 -7.76
N SER A 44 9.57 -0.55 -8.12
CA SER A 44 9.33 -1.70 -9.01
C SER A 44 8.39 -2.70 -8.34
N THR A 45 8.61 -3.01 -7.06
CA THR A 45 7.73 -3.90 -6.29
C THR A 45 6.32 -3.33 -6.20
N ALA A 46 6.15 -2.02 -6.01
CA ALA A 46 4.83 -1.39 -6.00
C ALA A 46 4.09 -1.52 -7.34
N LEU A 47 4.80 -1.60 -8.47
CA LEU A 47 4.19 -1.89 -9.76
C LEU A 47 3.72 -3.35 -9.85
N GLU A 48 4.50 -4.30 -9.32
CA GLU A 48 4.11 -5.72 -9.26
C GLU A 48 2.82 -5.96 -8.47
N PHE A 49 2.48 -5.07 -7.53
CA PHE A 49 1.20 -5.13 -6.82
C PHE A 49 0.02 -5.18 -7.79
N LEU A 50 0.05 -4.38 -8.87
CA LEU A 50 -1.05 -4.23 -9.82
C LEU A 50 -1.40 -5.56 -10.51
N ASP A 51 -0.40 -6.39 -10.78
CA ASP A 51 -0.56 -7.68 -11.44
C ASP A 51 -0.74 -8.85 -10.45
N SER A 52 -0.58 -8.58 -9.15
CA SER A 52 -0.65 -9.60 -8.10
C SER A 52 -2.10 -9.93 -7.68
N ASP A 53 -2.28 -11.11 -7.10
CA ASP A 53 -3.57 -11.49 -6.50
C ASP A 53 -3.91 -10.64 -5.27
N PHE A 54 -2.95 -9.93 -4.67
CA PHE A 54 -3.22 -8.98 -3.58
C PHE A 54 -4.03 -7.78 -4.04
N CYS A 55 -3.80 -7.28 -5.26
CA CYS A 55 -4.62 -6.20 -5.83
C CYS A 55 -6.06 -6.67 -6.07
N LYS A 56 -6.24 -7.89 -6.59
CA LYS A 56 -7.57 -8.50 -6.76
C LYS A 56 -8.27 -8.68 -5.42
N PHE A 57 -7.55 -9.17 -4.41
CA PHE A 57 -8.07 -9.32 -3.05
C PHE A 57 -8.50 -7.99 -2.44
N ASP A 58 -7.65 -6.95 -2.48
CA ASP A 58 -7.96 -5.62 -1.95
C ASP A 58 -9.19 -5.01 -2.64
N ASN A 59 -9.28 -5.14 -3.97
CA ASN A 59 -10.45 -4.70 -4.72
C ASN A 59 -11.73 -5.43 -4.31
N ASN A 60 -11.67 -6.75 -4.13
CA ASN A 60 -12.80 -7.55 -3.67
C ASN A 60 -13.25 -7.14 -2.26
N VAL A 61 -12.31 -6.92 -1.33
CA VAL A 61 -12.61 -6.41 0.03
C VAL A 61 -13.31 -5.05 -0.04
N ARG A 62 -12.82 -4.14 -0.89
CA ARG A 62 -13.41 -2.82 -1.09
C ARG A 62 -14.83 -2.90 -1.66
N ASN A 63 -15.06 -3.78 -2.62
CA ASN A 63 -16.38 -4.00 -3.22
C ASN A 63 -17.38 -4.56 -2.21
N LEU A 64 -16.98 -5.56 -1.42
CA LEU A 64 -17.84 -6.11 -0.36
C LEU A 64 -18.21 -5.07 0.70
N LYS A 65 -17.24 -4.26 1.15
CA LYS A 65 -17.52 -3.15 2.08
C LYS A 65 -18.52 -2.16 1.50
N LYS A 66 -18.38 -1.81 0.22
CA LYS A 66 -19.37 -0.94 -0.44
C LYS A 66 -20.77 -1.55 -0.41
N ILE A 67 -20.92 -2.84 -0.70
CA ILE A 67 -22.24 -3.49 -0.64
C ILE A 67 -22.85 -3.44 0.77
N LEU A 68 -22.04 -3.62 1.82
CA LEU A 68 -22.51 -3.64 3.21
C LEU A 68 -22.85 -2.26 3.78
N PHE A 69 -22.18 -1.21 3.32
CA PHE A 69 -22.28 0.15 3.87
C PHE A 69 -22.82 1.17 2.86
N SER A 70 -23.42 0.70 1.76
CA SER A 70 -24.13 1.54 0.78
C SER A 70 -25.61 1.65 1.11
#